data_AF-A0A5J6P656-F1
#
_entry.id   AF-A0A5J6P656-F1
#
_cell.length_a   1.000
_cell.length_b   1.000
_cell.length_c   1.000
_cell.angle_alpha   90.00
_cell.angle_beta   90.00
_cell.angle_gamma   90.00
#
_symmetry.space_group_name_H-M   'P 1'
#
loop_
_entity.id
_entity.type
_entity.pdbx_description
1 polymer ?
#
loop_
_entity_poly.entity_id
_entity_poly.type
_entity_poly.pdbx_seq_one_letter_code
_entity_poly.pdbx_strand_id
1 'polypeptide(L)'
;MLIAWINRILVIVFIALCTGCASSLDGVTNPDAPNMKQVYEDYTGTNTEQLDKRQAELLQRPALHDDDLQLELPPYPARLDHLYPRLPNPDLFMYVRPHAVGATGAPIPAYITRFSMYERQPYALPGETLDAAKIVTDYRVKKIKEREDAQKKEKNKSQPRELFHE
;
A
#
# COMPACT_ATOMS: atom_id res chain seq x y z
N MET A 1 21.02 62.94 27.04
CA MET A 1 22.37 62.34 27.12
C MET A 1 22.45 61.18 28.12
N LEU A 2 21.70 61.18 29.23
CA LEU A 2 21.71 60.09 30.24
C LEU A 2 21.26 58.71 29.70
N ILE A 3 20.23 58.66 28.86
CA ILE A 3 19.65 57.41 28.32
C ILE A 3 20.62 56.69 27.37
N ALA A 4 21.40 57.45 26.58
CA ALA A 4 22.40 56.87 25.68
C ALA A 4 23.58 56.25 26.44
N TRP A 5 23.91 56.79 27.61
CA TRP A 5 24.95 56.24 28.49
C TRP A 5 24.47 54.94 29.17
N ILE A 6 23.20 54.90 29.60
CA ILE A 6 22.60 53.71 30.22
C ILE A 6 22.49 52.54 29.23
N ASN A 7 22.09 52.79 27.97
CA ASN A 7 22.01 51.73 26.95
C ASN A 7 23.38 51.16 26.59
N ARG A 8 24.44 51.98 26.60
CA ARG A 8 25.81 51.51 26.36
C ARG A 8 26.31 50.60 27.49
N ILE A 9 26.01 50.95 28.74
CA ILE A 9 26.35 50.11 29.90
C ILE A 9 25.60 48.77 29.83
N LEU A 10 24.31 48.80 29.47
CA LEU A 10 23.48 47.61 29.35
C LEU A 10 23.99 46.64 28.26
N VAL A 11 24.46 47.18 27.13
CA VAL A 11 25.07 46.37 26.05
C VAL A 11 26.39 45.73 26.49
N ILE A 12 27.23 46.45 27.23
CA ILE A 12 28.51 45.91 27.74
C ILE A 12 28.25 44.78 28.75
N VAL A 13 27.28 44.97 29.65
CA VAL A 13 26.87 43.94 30.63
C VAL A 13 26.32 42.71 29.91
N PHE A 14 25.53 42.89 28.85
CA PHE A 14 24.98 41.78 28.07
C PHE A 14 26.08 40.96 27.36
N ILE A 15 27.09 41.62 26.79
CA ILE A 15 28.23 40.94 26.15
C ILE A 15 29.04 40.14 27.18
N ALA A 16 29.25 40.70 28.38
CA ALA A 16 29.95 40.01 29.47
C ALA A 16 29.18 38.78 29.99
N LEU A 17 27.85 38.82 29.99
CA LEU A 17 26.99 37.68 30.34
C LEU A 17 27.04 36.56 29.29
N CYS A 18 27.30 36.87 28.03
CA CYS A 18 27.39 35.88 26.95
C CYS A 18 28.75 35.17 26.88
N THR A 19 29.80 35.68 27.54
CA THR A 19 31.11 35.04 27.59
C THR A 19 31.22 34.12 28.81
N GLY A 20 30.63 32.93 28.72
CA GLY A 20 30.75 31.96 29.82
C GLY A 20 30.05 30.61 29.57
N CYS A 21 30.72 29.70 28.87
CA CYS A 21 30.79 28.25 29.13
C CYS A 21 31.55 27.55 27.98
N ALA A 22 32.89 27.59 28.03
CA ALA A 22 33.71 26.66 27.25
C ALA A 22 34.23 25.61 28.25
N SER A 23 33.54 24.47 28.34
CA SER A 23 34.03 23.31 29.09
C SER A 23 35.14 22.65 28.27
N SER A 24 36.31 22.43 28.87
CA SER A 24 37.42 21.74 28.23
C SER A 24 37.17 20.24 28.19
N LEU A 25 37.51 19.59 27.08
CA LEU A 25 37.37 18.15 26.88
C LEU A 25 38.07 17.35 28.00
N ASP A 26 39.19 17.88 28.52
CA ASP A 26 40.01 17.32 29.59
C ASP A 26 39.24 17.08 30.91
N GLY A 27 38.11 17.76 31.13
CA GLY A 27 37.28 17.59 32.32
C GLY A 27 36.18 16.53 32.19
N VAL A 28 35.92 16.05 30.97
CA VAL A 28 34.78 15.15 30.67
C VAL A 28 35.24 13.77 30.22
N THR A 29 36.42 13.67 29.61
CA THR A 29 36.98 12.38 29.17
C THR A 29 37.96 11.83 30.20
N ASN A 30 37.79 10.58 30.61
CA ASN A 30 38.83 9.86 31.33
C ASN A 30 40.05 9.71 30.39
N PRO A 31 41.25 10.22 30.73
CA PRO A 31 42.44 10.12 29.88
C PRO A 31 42.86 8.67 29.61
N ASP A 32 42.48 7.74 30.50
CA ASP A 32 42.76 6.31 30.37
C ASP A 32 41.60 5.53 29.73
N ALA A 33 40.59 6.20 29.18
CA ALA A 33 39.49 5.53 28.49
C ALA A 33 40.01 4.82 27.23
N PRO A 34 39.66 3.53 27.02
CA PRO A 34 40.03 2.83 25.80
C PRO A 34 39.38 3.52 24.59
N ASN A 35 40.12 3.58 23.49
CA ASN A 35 39.57 4.06 22.23
C ASN A 35 38.39 3.14 21.83
N MET A 36 37.34 3.70 21.23
CA MET A 36 36.22 2.92 20.67
C MET A 36 36.68 1.75 19.80
N LYS A 37 37.81 1.90 19.08
CA LYS A 37 38.44 0.81 18.32
C LYS A 37 38.88 -0.36 19.21
N GLN A 38 39.53 -0.07 20.34
CA GLN A 38 39.99 -1.08 21.30
C GLN A 38 38.81 -1.79 21.97
N VAL A 39 37.78 -1.02 22.37
CA VAL A 39 36.52 -1.58 22.89
C VAL A 39 35.91 -2.54 21.88
N TYR A 40 35.81 -2.13 20.62
CA TYR A 40 35.25 -2.98 19.57
C TYR A 40 36.07 -4.26 19.38
N GLU A 41 37.40 -4.17 19.34
CA GLU A 41 38.30 -5.32 19.20
C GLU A 41 38.20 -6.31 20.39
N ASP A 42 38.11 -5.79 21.61
CA ASP A 42 37.99 -6.60 22.84
C ASP A 42 36.64 -7.35 22.90
N TYR A 43 35.54 -6.71 22.50
CA TYR A 43 34.20 -7.32 22.54
C TYR A 43 33.87 -8.19 21.32
N THR A 44 34.50 -7.95 20.16
CA THR A 44 34.20 -8.71 18.92
C THR A 44 35.11 -9.91 18.69
N GLY A 45 36.12 -10.11 19.55
CA GLY A 45 36.93 -11.32 19.61
C GLY A 45 38.11 -11.28 18.64
N THR A 46 39.29 -11.60 19.18
CA THR A 46 40.63 -11.55 18.56
C THR A 46 40.87 -12.45 17.35
N ASN A 47 39.84 -13.13 16.83
CA ASN A 47 39.96 -13.93 15.61
C ASN A 47 39.66 -13.05 14.39
N THR A 48 40.64 -12.25 13.98
CA THR A 48 40.62 -11.50 12.71
C THR A 48 40.24 -12.41 11.54
N GLU A 49 40.71 -13.66 11.52
CA GLU A 49 40.30 -14.64 10.52
C GLU A 49 38.80 -14.94 10.50
N GLN A 50 38.14 -15.01 11.67
CA GLN A 50 36.70 -15.27 11.72
C GLN A 50 35.89 -14.04 11.30
N LEU A 51 36.43 -12.84 11.55
CA LEU A 51 35.84 -11.60 11.07
C LEU A 51 36.01 -11.46 9.56
N ASP A 52 37.18 -11.76 9.01
CA ASP A 52 37.43 -11.76 7.56
C ASP A 52 36.59 -12.82 6.86
N LYS A 53 36.45 -14.02 7.45
CA LYS A 53 35.55 -15.07 6.95
C LYS A 53 34.09 -14.61 6.99
N ARG A 54 33.62 -13.99 8.09
CA ARG A 54 32.27 -13.43 8.18
C ARG A 54 32.05 -12.28 7.20
N GLN A 55 33.04 -11.41 7.00
CA GLN A 55 32.95 -10.29 6.06
C GLN A 55 32.94 -10.79 4.61
N ALA A 56 33.77 -11.78 4.27
CA ALA A 56 33.73 -12.45 2.98
C ALA A 56 32.40 -13.18 2.75
N GLU A 57 31.86 -13.85 3.77
CA GLU A 57 30.55 -14.51 3.71
C GLU A 57 29.40 -13.51 3.51
N LEU A 58 29.42 -12.36 4.21
CA LEU A 58 28.44 -11.29 4.03
C LEU A 58 28.52 -10.66 2.62
N LEU A 59 29.72 -10.52 2.06
CA LEU A 59 29.94 -10.03 0.70
C LEU A 59 29.58 -11.07 -0.37
N GLN A 60 29.68 -12.36 -0.03
CA GLN A 60 29.33 -13.48 -0.91
C GLN A 60 27.86 -13.88 -0.82
N ARG A 61 27.11 -13.43 0.21
CA ARG A 61 25.68 -13.69 0.31
C ARG A 61 25.00 -13.06 -0.91
N PRO A 62 24.48 -13.86 -1.86
CA PRO A 62 23.62 -13.30 -2.89
C PRO A 62 22.41 -12.68 -2.18
N ALA A 63 21.86 -11.60 -2.72
CA ALA A 63 20.66 -10.92 -2.22
C ALA A 63 19.38 -11.78 -2.34
N LEU A 64 19.45 -13.05 -1.96
CA LEU A 64 18.34 -13.97 -1.88
C LEU A 64 18.14 -14.39 -0.43
N HIS A 65 16.98 -13.97 0.09
CA HIS A 65 16.31 -14.35 1.33
C HIS A 65 16.86 -13.77 2.65
N ASP A 66 16.12 -12.82 3.23
CA ASP A 66 14.93 -13.09 4.06
C ASP A 66 13.90 -11.97 3.90
N ASP A 67 12.61 -12.32 3.88
CA ASP A 67 11.44 -11.43 3.78
C ASP A 67 11.36 -10.36 4.91
N ASP A 68 12.17 -10.48 5.96
CA ASP A 68 12.08 -9.64 7.17
C ASP A 68 12.94 -8.36 7.15
N LEU A 69 13.95 -8.26 6.27
CA LEU A 69 14.81 -7.05 6.20
C LEU A 69 14.24 -5.96 5.28
N GLN A 70 12.97 -6.07 4.87
CA GLN A 70 12.30 -5.11 4.00
C GLN A 70 11.38 -4.13 4.74
N LEU A 71 11.35 -4.17 6.09
CA LEU A 71 10.62 -3.21 6.93
C LEU A 71 11.23 -1.80 6.93
N GLU A 72 12.49 -1.63 6.51
CA GLU A 72 13.19 -0.33 6.52
C GLU A 72 13.08 0.47 5.20
N LEU A 73 12.56 -0.12 4.12
CA LEU A 73 12.35 0.62 2.88
C LEU A 73 11.00 1.37 2.93
N PRO A 74 10.95 2.65 2.52
CA PRO A 74 9.70 3.39 2.44
C PRO A 74 8.69 2.62 1.57
N PRO A 75 7.41 2.60 1.93
CA PRO A 75 6.41 1.78 1.26
C PRO A 75 6.35 2.18 -0.22
N TYR A 76 6.97 1.36 -1.06
CA TYR A 76 6.87 1.50 -2.50
C TYR A 76 5.38 1.34 -2.88
N PRO A 77 4.78 2.24 -3.66
CA PRO A 77 3.35 2.22 -3.93
C PRO A 77 2.86 0.88 -4.51
N ALA A 78 3.67 0.21 -5.34
CA ALA A 78 3.29 -1.11 -5.86
C ALA A 78 3.25 -2.21 -4.79
N ARG A 79 4.00 -2.10 -3.68
CA ARG A 79 3.93 -3.07 -2.56
C ARG A 79 2.60 -2.96 -1.82
N LEU A 80 2.08 -1.74 -1.68
CA LEU A 80 0.80 -1.51 -1.02
C LEU A 80 -0.36 -2.15 -1.79
N ASP A 81 -0.30 -2.13 -3.13
CA ASP A 81 -1.31 -2.79 -3.98
C ASP A 81 -1.30 -4.33 -3.82
N HIS A 82 -0.14 -4.93 -3.49
CA HIS A 82 -0.03 -6.36 -3.20
C HIS A 82 -0.52 -6.73 -1.79
N LEU A 83 -0.21 -5.91 -0.79
CA LEU A 83 -0.54 -6.20 0.61
C LEU A 83 -2.00 -5.87 0.96
N TYR A 84 -2.54 -4.81 0.36
CA TYR A 84 -3.90 -4.34 0.55
C TYR A 84 -4.56 -4.08 -0.81
N PRO A 85 -4.91 -5.13 -1.57
CA PRO A 85 -5.59 -4.94 -2.84
C PRO A 85 -6.98 -4.34 -2.61
N ARG A 86 -7.44 -3.49 -3.53
CA ARG A 86 -8.84 -3.03 -3.50
C ARG A 86 -9.77 -4.18 -3.83
N LEU A 87 -10.84 -4.33 -3.05
CA LEU A 87 -11.91 -5.27 -3.37
C LEU A 87 -12.58 -4.82 -4.70
N PRO A 88 -13.19 -5.69 -5.51
CA PRO A 88 -14.03 -5.24 -6.63
C PRO A 88 -15.36 -4.67 -6.11
N ASN A 89 -15.79 -3.51 -6.61
CA ASN A 89 -17.16 -3.00 -6.43
C ASN A 89 -17.94 -3.23 -7.73
N PRO A 90 -18.83 -4.23 -7.78
CA PRO A 90 -19.57 -4.52 -8.99
C PRO A 90 -20.60 -3.42 -9.28
N ASP A 91 -20.89 -3.23 -10.56
CA ASP A 91 -22.01 -2.40 -10.99
C ASP A 91 -23.32 -3.18 -10.95
N LEU A 92 -24.36 -2.50 -10.48
CA LEU A 92 -25.72 -2.97 -10.51
C LEU A 92 -26.48 -2.25 -11.61
N PHE A 93 -27.40 -2.99 -12.23
CA PHE A 93 -28.27 -2.48 -13.28
C PHE A 93 -29.72 -2.59 -12.84
N MET A 94 -30.43 -1.46 -12.80
CA MET A 94 -31.87 -1.45 -12.55
C MET A 94 -32.61 -1.27 -13.86
N TYR A 95 -33.47 -2.23 -14.18
CA TYR A 95 -34.39 -2.13 -15.30
C TYR A 95 -35.67 -1.42 -14.86
N VAL A 96 -36.00 -0.32 -15.53
CA VAL A 96 -37.26 0.37 -15.35
C VAL A 96 -38.19 -0.01 -16.50
N ARG A 97 -39.30 -0.66 -16.15
CA ARG A 97 -40.34 -1.04 -17.11
C ARG A 97 -41.00 0.24 -17.67
N PRO A 98 -41.38 0.27 -18.96
CA PRO A 98 -42.23 1.35 -19.48
C PRO A 98 -43.48 1.53 -18.63
N HIS A 99 -43.79 2.78 -18.27
CA HIS A 99 -44.99 3.13 -17.50
C HIS A 99 -45.40 4.57 -17.78
N ALA A 100 -46.66 4.90 -17.57
CA ALA A 100 -47.15 6.28 -17.66
C ALA A 100 -47.06 6.96 -16.29
N VAL A 101 -46.71 8.25 -16.25
CA VAL A 101 -46.58 9.02 -15.00
C VAL A 101 -47.36 10.34 -15.08
N GLY A 102 -47.90 10.77 -13.94
CA GLY A 102 -48.63 12.03 -13.79
C GLY A 102 -50.09 11.96 -14.26
N ALA A 103 -50.85 13.02 -13.98
CA ALA A 103 -52.27 13.12 -14.39
C ALA A 103 -52.46 13.23 -15.91
N THR A 104 -51.45 13.76 -16.61
CA THR A 104 -51.41 13.85 -18.08
C THR A 104 -51.04 12.54 -18.76
N GLY A 105 -50.60 11.51 -18.02
CA GLY A 105 -50.31 10.18 -18.57
C GLY A 105 -49.10 10.11 -19.51
N ALA A 106 -48.10 10.96 -19.31
CA ALA A 106 -46.92 11.00 -20.16
C ALA A 106 -46.18 9.64 -20.09
N PRO A 107 -45.83 9.02 -21.24
CA PRO A 107 -45.20 7.71 -21.26
C PRO A 107 -43.70 7.82 -20.95
N ILE A 108 -43.23 7.02 -20.01
CA ILE A 108 -41.81 6.81 -19.73
C ILE A 108 -41.36 5.53 -20.45
N PRO A 109 -40.33 5.58 -21.30
CA PRO A 109 -39.85 4.41 -22.01
C PRO A 109 -39.11 3.43 -21.08
N ALA A 110 -38.81 2.24 -21.58
CA ALA A 110 -37.90 1.33 -20.89
C ALA A 110 -36.50 1.93 -20.86
N TYR A 111 -35.84 1.87 -19.70
CA TYR A 111 -34.42 2.19 -19.61
C TYR A 111 -33.75 1.35 -18.52
N ILE A 112 -32.43 1.30 -18.59
CA ILE A 112 -31.58 0.64 -17.60
C ILE A 112 -30.71 1.73 -16.98
N THR A 113 -30.66 1.78 -15.65
CA THR A 113 -29.73 2.64 -14.92
C THR A 113 -28.60 1.80 -14.35
N ARG A 114 -27.38 2.34 -14.37
CA ARG A 114 -26.19 1.73 -13.77
C ARG A 114 -25.81 2.49 -12.51
N PHE A 115 -25.54 1.78 -11.42
CA PHE A 115 -25.02 2.35 -10.17
C PHE A 115 -24.08 1.35 -9.50
N SER A 116 -23.13 1.84 -8.71
CA SER A 116 -22.19 0.98 -7.98
C SER A 116 -22.88 0.29 -6.80
N MET A 117 -22.50 -0.94 -6.48
CA MET A 117 -23.04 -1.68 -5.33
C MET A 117 -22.71 -1.00 -4.00
N TYR A 118 -21.49 -0.48 -3.87
CA TYR A 118 -21.01 0.24 -2.69
C TYR A 118 -20.69 1.70 -3.02
N GLU A 119 -20.82 2.59 -2.03
CA GLU A 119 -20.44 4.00 -2.14
C GLU A 119 -18.91 4.18 -2.15
N ARG A 120 -18.20 3.34 -1.39
CA ARG A 120 -16.74 3.36 -1.26
C ARG A 120 -16.16 2.00 -1.55
N GLN A 121 -14.94 1.99 -2.09
CA GLN A 121 -14.20 0.76 -2.37
C GLN A 121 -13.34 0.38 -1.14
N PRO A 122 -13.68 -0.69 -0.39
CA PRO A 122 -12.83 -1.15 0.70
C PRO A 122 -11.54 -1.81 0.15
N TYR A 123 -10.49 -1.74 0.97
CA TYR A 123 -9.28 -2.54 0.77
C TYR A 123 -9.46 -3.89 1.46
N ALA A 124 -8.92 -4.93 0.84
CA ALA A 124 -8.89 -6.27 1.42
C ALA A 124 -7.87 -6.33 2.55
N LEU A 125 -8.14 -7.16 3.56
CA LEU A 125 -7.19 -7.43 4.63
C LEU A 125 -6.09 -8.39 4.15
N PRO A 126 -4.92 -8.43 4.83
CA PRO A 126 -3.88 -9.39 4.49
C PRO A 126 -4.41 -10.83 4.58
N GLY A 127 -4.24 -11.60 3.50
CA GLY A 127 -4.77 -12.97 3.37
C GLY A 127 -6.13 -13.08 2.67
N GLU A 128 -6.88 -11.98 2.52
CA GLU A 128 -8.10 -11.96 1.71
C GLU A 128 -7.72 -11.78 0.23
N THR A 129 -7.81 -12.85 -0.56
CA THR A 129 -7.49 -12.81 -1.99
C THR A 129 -8.73 -12.61 -2.84
N LEU A 130 -8.60 -11.83 -3.91
CA LEU A 130 -9.68 -11.59 -4.88
C LEU A 130 -10.07 -12.84 -5.67
N ASP A 131 -9.23 -13.86 -5.66
CA ASP A 131 -9.47 -15.10 -6.42
C ASP A 131 -10.66 -15.89 -5.88
N ALA A 132 -10.90 -15.86 -4.56
CA ALA A 132 -12.09 -16.47 -3.98
C ALA A 132 -13.39 -15.86 -4.54
N ALA A 133 -13.43 -14.54 -4.74
CA ALA A 133 -14.57 -13.83 -5.32
C ALA A 133 -14.74 -14.09 -6.82
N LYS A 134 -13.63 -14.23 -7.57
CA LYS A 134 -13.65 -14.57 -9.00
C LYS A 134 -14.21 -15.96 -9.25
N ILE A 135 -13.78 -16.97 -8.47
CA ILE A 135 -14.21 -18.36 -8.63
C ILE A 135 -15.74 -18.50 -8.58
N VAL A 136 -16.41 -17.79 -7.66
CA VAL A 136 -17.87 -17.85 -7.50
C VAL A 136 -18.59 -17.22 -8.70
N THR A 137 -18.10 -16.07 -9.16
CA THR A 137 -18.66 -15.36 -10.32
C THR A 137 -18.53 -16.19 -11.59
N ASP A 138 -17.34 -16.74 -11.83
CA ASP A 138 -17.03 -17.54 -13.01
C ASP A 138 -17.88 -18.80 -13.08
N TYR A 139 -18.07 -19.48 -11.95
CA TYR A 139 -18.98 -20.62 -11.86
C TYR A 139 -20.42 -20.23 -12.25
N ARG A 140 -20.91 -19.10 -11.74
CA ARG A 140 -22.28 -18.64 -12.00
C ARG A 140 -22.48 -18.23 -13.46
N VAL A 141 -21.52 -17.51 -14.05
CA VAL A 141 -21.53 -17.14 -15.47
C VAL A 141 -21.49 -18.37 -16.35
N LYS A 142 -20.61 -19.34 -16.04
CA LYS A 142 -20.53 -20.61 -16.76
C LYS A 142 -21.86 -21.35 -16.74
N LYS A 143 -22.50 -21.45 -15.57
CA LYS A 143 -23.81 -22.11 -15.42
C LYS A 143 -24.93 -21.40 -16.19
N ILE A 144 -24.91 -20.07 -16.25
CA ILE A 144 -25.87 -19.30 -17.05
C ILE A 144 -25.67 -19.59 -18.53
N LYS A 145 -24.42 -19.54 -19.00
CA LYS A 145 -24.06 -19.82 -20.39
C LYS A 145 -24.45 -21.23 -20.81
N GLU A 146 -24.20 -22.23 -19.96
CA GLU A 146 -24.62 -23.61 -20.18
C GLU A 146 -26.15 -23.74 -20.33
N ARG A 147 -26.93 -22.99 -19.52
CA ARG A 147 -28.40 -22.95 -19.64
C ARG A 147 -28.86 -22.28 -20.93
N GLU A 148 -28.22 -21.19 -21.34
CA GLU A 148 -28.51 -20.51 -22.61
C GLU A 148 -28.20 -21.40 -23.81
N ASP A 149 -27.06 -22.10 -23.78
CA ASP A 149 -26.66 -23.03 -24.83
C ASP A 149 -27.60 -24.25 -24.92
N ALA A 150 -28.08 -24.75 -23.78
CA ALA A 150 -29.10 -25.80 -23.74
C ALA A 150 -30.43 -25.32 -24.36
N GLN A 151 -30.89 -24.11 -24.01
CA GLN A 151 -32.10 -23.53 -24.59
C GLN A 151 -31.97 -23.28 -26.10
N LYS A 152 -30.78 -22.86 -26.57
CA LYS A 152 -30.51 -22.70 -28.01
C LYS A 152 -30.54 -24.05 -28.73
N LYS A 153 -29.98 -25.11 -28.15
CA LYS A 153 -30.05 -26.47 -28.72
C LYS A 153 -31.49 -26.98 -28.79
N GLU A 154 -32.31 -26.73 -27.77
CA GLU A 154 -33.73 -27.09 -27.79
C GLU A 154 -34.52 -26.33 -28.85
N LYS A 155 -34.31 -25.01 -28.98
CA LYS A 155 -34.92 -24.20 -30.03
C LYS A 155 -34.49 -24.60 -31.45
N ASN A 156 -33.22 -24.95 -31.64
CA ASN A 156 -32.71 -25.40 -32.93
C ASN A 156 -33.21 -26.81 -33.29
N LYS A 157 -33.59 -27.62 -32.30
CA LYS A 157 -34.21 -28.93 -32.50
C LYS A 157 -35.70 -28.84 -32.83
N SER A 158 -36.40 -27.80 -32.36
CA SER A 158 -37.82 -27.58 -32.61
C SER A 158 -38.12 -26.74 -33.86
N GLN A 159 -37.14 -26.06 -34.44
CA GLN A 159 -37.26 -25.49 -35.79
C GLN A 159 -37.15 -26.63 -36.84
N PRO A 160 -38.22 -26.96 -37.59
CA PRO A 160 -38.08 -27.87 -38.71
C PRO A 160 -37.11 -27.24 -39.71
N ARG A 161 -36.11 -28.01 -40.19
CA ARG A 161 -35.34 -27.62 -41.37
C ARG A 161 -36.37 -27.48 -42.49
N GLU A 162 -36.70 -26.27 -42.90
CA GLU A 162 -37.49 -26.07 -44.11
C GLU A 162 -36.72 -26.75 -45.24
N LEU A 163 -37.24 -27.90 -45.67
CA LEU A 163 -36.81 -28.59 -46.87
C LEU A 163 -37.20 -27.66 -48.01
N PHE A 164 -36.23 -26.87 -48.49
CA PHE A 164 -36.34 -26.19 -49.76
C PHE A 164 -36.58 -27.26 -50.83
N HIS A 165 -37.85 -27.42 -51.20
CA HIS A 165 -38.24 -28.13 -52.40
C HIS A 165 -38.31 -27.08 -53.52
N GLU A 166 -37.36 -27.17 -54.46
CA GLU A 166 -37.51 -26.63 -55.83
C GLU A 166 -38.67 -27.31 -56.57
#